data_AF-A0A8T4ZW44-F1
#
_entry.id   AF-A0A8T4ZW44-F1
#
_cell.length_a   1.000
_cell.length_b   1.000
_cell.length_c   1.000
_cell.angle_alpha   90.00
_cell.angle_beta   90.00
_cell.angle_gamma   90.00
#
_symmetry.space_group_name_H-M   'P 1'
#
loop_
_entity.id
_entity.type
_entity.pdbx_description
1 polymer ?
#
loop_
_entity_poly.entity_id
_entity_poly.type
_entity_poly.pdbx_seq_one_letter_code
_entity_poly.pdbx_strand_id
1 'polypeptide(L)'
;LRRNFSLGYAKDLLNYSRRFSHVLFGGEASELFRLSEGVRKSAMASLANLAKFLGVYEDWKRLVKSYGLKWSAGKAEDFILKRMANADSNGEVFEWVKLVKAKVPQLSGFLDFMALSGLRLREAVNSWNLIMDLAENGRLNEYYDSEKEALEHYKFKAMFIRRSKKVFVTFLPKRFIEKIAGGEKFTVYQLNNYVRRDYKLKSRFSDMREFWATFMTKWLSQSEIDFLQGRISGSVFMRNYFNPALISDLKERVFKGLAEIQSKL
;
A
#
# COMPACT_ATOMS: atom_id res chain seq x y z
N LEU A 1 -17.33 -8.85 -13.14
CA LEU A 1 -15.89 -8.53 -13.23
C LEU A 1 -15.53 -7.13 -12.68
N ARG A 2 -16.15 -6.03 -13.16
CA ARG A 2 -15.80 -4.64 -12.77
C ARG A 2 -15.94 -4.30 -11.27
N ARG A 3 -16.89 -4.91 -10.54
CA ARG A 3 -17.01 -4.77 -9.08
C ARG A 3 -15.83 -5.35 -8.28
N ASN A 4 -15.06 -6.25 -8.91
CA ASN A 4 -14.16 -7.14 -8.21
C ASN A 4 -12.69 -6.95 -8.63
N PHE A 5 -12.43 -6.55 -9.87
CA PHE A 5 -11.09 -6.40 -10.41
C PHE A 5 -10.93 -5.05 -11.09
N SER A 6 -9.77 -4.42 -10.91
CA SER A 6 -9.45 -3.18 -11.63
C SER A 6 -9.23 -3.47 -13.12
N LEU A 7 -9.51 -2.48 -13.97
CA LEU A 7 -9.25 -2.58 -15.40
C LEU A 7 -7.80 -2.94 -15.70
N GLY A 8 -6.85 -2.32 -14.97
CA GLY A 8 -5.42 -2.62 -15.10
C GLY A 8 -5.10 -4.09 -14.81
N TYR A 9 -5.65 -4.64 -13.72
CA TYR A 9 -5.43 -6.05 -13.40
C TYR A 9 -6.02 -6.99 -14.45
N ALA A 10 -7.20 -6.67 -15.00
CA ALA A 10 -7.78 -7.45 -16.09
C ALA A 10 -6.92 -7.39 -17.37
N LYS A 11 -6.36 -6.22 -17.70
CA LYS A 11 -5.41 -6.06 -18.82
C LYS A 11 -4.14 -6.88 -18.59
N ASP A 12 -3.57 -6.84 -17.39
CA ASP A 12 -2.37 -7.61 -17.05
C ASP A 12 -2.62 -9.11 -17.20
N LEU A 13 -3.76 -9.61 -16.70
CA LEU A 13 -4.14 -11.01 -16.85
C LEU A 13 -4.27 -11.40 -18.34
N LEU A 14 -4.90 -10.56 -19.16
CA LEU A 14 -5.02 -10.82 -20.59
C LEU A 14 -3.66 -10.86 -21.28
N ASN A 15 -2.78 -9.90 -20.99
CA ASN A 15 -1.44 -9.82 -21.56
C ASN A 15 -0.60 -11.04 -21.20
N TYR A 16 -0.60 -11.45 -19.92
CA TYR A 16 0.11 -12.64 -19.48
C TYR A 16 -0.52 -13.93 -20.02
N SER A 17 -1.85 -13.99 -20.16
CA SER A 17 -2.52 -15.14 -20.80
C SER A 17 -2.03 -15.32 -22.22
N ARG A 18 -1.95 -14.23 -23.00
CA ARG A 18 -1.42 -14.26 -24.37
C ARG A 18 0.04 -14.68 -24.39
N ARG A 19 0.87 -14.01 -23.58
CA ARG A 19 2.32 -14.23 -23.52
C ARG A 19 2.71 -15.66 -23.15
N PHE A 20 1.99 -16.30 -22.23
CA PHE A 20 2.34 -17.62 -21.71
C PHE A 20 1.39 -18.73 -22.16
N SER A 21 0.49 -18.45 -23.11
CA SER A 21 -0.50 -19.43 -23.59
C SER A 21 0.15 -20.73 -24.09
N HIS A 22 1.36 -20.66 -24.65
CA HIS A 22 2.13 -21.82 -25.09
C HIS A 22 2.45 -22.81 -23.97
N VAL A 23 2.57 -22.35 -22.72
CA VAL A 23 2.78 -23.22 -21.55
C VAL A 23 1.59 -24.15 -21.35
N LEU A 24 0.37 -23.64 -21.55
CA LEU A 24 -0.86 -24.42 -21.38
C LEU A 24 -0.99 -25.51 -22.45
N PHE A 25 -0.67 -25.19 -23.70
CA PHE A 25 -0.83 -26.12 -24.83
C PHE A 25 0.38 -27.03 -25.05
N GLY A 26 1.58 -26.56 -24.72
CA GLY A 26 2.82 -27.31 -24.86
C GLY A 26 3.13 -28.25 -23.69
N GLY A 27 2.48 -28.06 -22.53
CA GLY A 27 2.73 -28.89 -21.34
C GLY A 27 4.12 -28.70 -20.70
N GLU A 28 4.83 -27.65 -21.07
CA GLU A 28 6.15 -27.28 -20.55
C GLU A 28 5.98 -26.04 -19.67
N ALA A 29 6.22 -26.17 -18.37
CA ALA A 29 6.03 -25.09 -17.41
C ALA A 29 7.34 -24.62 -16.72
N SER A 30 8.50 -25.14 -17.11
CA SER A 30 9.79 -24.76 -16.51
C SER A 30 10.13 -23.29 -16.76
N GLU A 31 9.68 -22.72 -17.88
CA GLU A 31 9.87 -21.28 -18.16
C GLU A 31 9.29 -20.41 -17.03
N LEU A 32 8.21 -20.85 -16.37
CA LEU A 32 7.58 -20.10 -15.29
C LEU A 32 8.50 -19.96 -14.07
N PHE A 33 9.47 -20.87 -13.86
CA PHE A 33 10.45 -20.75 -12.78
C PHE A 33 11.52 -19.68 -13.02
N ARG A 34 11.73 -19.26 -14.27
CA ARG A 34 12.65 -18.17 -14.61
C ARG A 34 12.07 -16.80 -14.26
N LEU A 35 10.76 -16.73 -14.01
CA LEU A 35 10.08 -15.50 -13.63
C LEU A 35 10.27 -15.21 -12.15
N SER A 36 10.31 -13.91 -11.80
CA SER A 36 10.20 -13.51 -10.40
C SER A 36 8.87 -13.99 -9.81
N GLU A 37 8.84 -14.25 -8.51
CA GLU A 37 7.71 -14.90 -7.86
C GLU A 37 6.36 -14.19 -8.09
N GLY A 38 6.35 -12.84 -8.04
CA GLY A 38 5.15 -12.05 -8.31
C GLY A 38 4.67 -12.13 -9.77
N VAL A 39 5.61 -12.18 -10.72
CA VAL A 39 5.29 -12.34 -12.15
C VAL A 39 4.83 -13.76 -12.41
N ARG A 40 5.50 -14.78 -11.85
CA ARG A 40 5.10 -16.19 -11.91
C ARG A 40 3.67 -16.38 -11.42
N LYS A 41 3.33 -15.84 -10.25
CA LYS A 41 1.96 -15.91 -9.71
C LYS A 41 0.93 -15.27 -10.64
N SER A 42 1.27 -14.13 -11.26
CA SER A 42 0.39 -13.44 -12.21
C SER A 42 0.22 -14.24 -13.51
N ALA A 43 1.30 -14.81 -14.03
CA ALA A 43 1.29 -15.71 -15.18
C ALA A 43 0.42 -16.95 -14.90
N MET A 44 0.64 -17.61 -13.77
CA MET A 44 -0.18 -18.76 -13.35
C MET A 44 -1.67 -18.39 -13.21
N ALA A 45 -1.99 -17.24 -12.62
CA ALA A 45 -3.38 -16.79 -12.48
C ALA A 45 -4.03 -16.51 -13.84
N SER A 46 -3.24 -15.99 -14.78
CA SER A 46 -3.66 -15.72 -16.16
C SER A 46 -3.96 -17.03 -16.91
N LEU A 47 -3.04 -18.00 -16.84
CA LEU A 47 -3.22 -19.32 -17.44
C LEU A 47 -4.38 -20.09 -16.83
N ALA A 48 -4.59 -19.99 -15.52
CA ALA A 48 -5.76 -20.57 -14.87
C ALA A 48 -7.09 -20.00 -15.40
N ASN A 49 -7.15 -18.69 -15.67
CA ASN A 49 -8.34 -18.06 -16.25
C ASN A 49 -8.53 -18.47 -17.72
N LEU A 50 -7.46 -18.51 -18.51
CA LEU A 50 -7.49 -18.98 -19.89
C LEU A 50 -7.96 -20.44 -19.97
N ALA A 51 -7.39 -21.31 -19.15
CA ALA A 51 -7.74 -22.73 -19.12
C ALA A 51 -9.21 -22.96 -18.74
N LYS A 52 -9.76 -22.17 -17.80
CA LYS A 52 -11.20 -22.20 -17.47
C LYS A 52 -12.07 -21.75 -18.63
N PHE A 53 -11.67 -20.69 -19.33
CA PHE A 53 -12.40 -20.19 -20.48
C PHE A 53 -12.43 -21.22 -21.63
N LEU A 54 -11.32 -21.94 -21.82
CA LEU A 54 -11.18 -22.95 -22.88
C LEU A 54 -11.66 -24.35 -22.49
N GLY A 55 -12.05 -24.58 -21.24
CA GLY A 55 -12.49 -25.91 -20.77
C GLY A 55 -11.38 -26.91 -20.42
N VAL A 56 -10.11 -26.48 -20.37
CA VAL A 56 -8.93 -27.35 -20.13
C VAL A 56 -8.31 -27.14 -18.73
N TYR A 57 -9.13 -26.74 -17.75
CA TYR A 57 -8.65 -26.39 -16.41
C TYR A 57 -8.06 -27.59 -15.65
N GLU A 58 -8.54 -28.80 -15.90
CA GLU A 58 -8.00 -30.02 -15.28
C GLU A 58 -6.55 -30.29 -15.72
N ASP A 59 -6.25 -30.08 -17.00
CA ASP A 59 -4.90 -30.23 -17.55
C ASP A 59 -3.95 -29.20 -16.94
N TRP A 60 -4.41 -27.94 -16.81
CA TRP A 60 -3.65 -26.91 -16.11
C TRP A 60 -3.35 -27.28 -14.65
N LYS A 61 -4.33 -27.81 -13.91
CA LYS A 61 -4.10 -28.25 -12.52
C LYS A 61 -3.07 -29.37 -12.45
N ARG A 62 -3.14 -30.33 -13.38
CA ARG A 62 -2.16 -31.42 -13.48
C ARG A 62 -0.76 -30.88 -13.73
N LEU A 63 -0.63 -29.93 -14.64
CA LEU A 63 0.63 -29.29 -14.99
C LEU A 63 1.23 -28.53 -13.79
N VAL A 64 0.43 -27.74 -13.09
CA VAL A 64 0.85 -27.04 -11.87
C VAL A 64 1.37 -28.02 -10.82
N LYS A 65 0.68 -29.15 -10.65
CA LYS A 65 1.06 -30.19 -9.68
C LYS A 65 2.34 -30.91 -10.10
N SER A 66 2.47 -31.32 -11.36
CA SER A 66 3.62 -32.09 -11.85
C SER A 66 4.93 -31.31 -11.77
N TYR A 67 4.87 -30.00 -12.03
CA TYR A 67 6.02 -29.12 -11.92
C TYR A 67 6.23 -28.54 -10.51
N GLY A 68 5.35 -28.85 -9.54
CA GLY A 68 5.47 -28.35 -8.16
C GLY A 68 5.29 -26.83 -8.02
N LEU A 69 4.55 -26.19 -8.93
CA LEU A 69 4.32 -24.75 -8.92
C LEU A 69 3.40 -24.35 -7.75
N LYS A 70 3.80 -23.33 -6.99
CA LYS A 70 3.06 -22.83 -5.81
C LYS A 70 2.52 -21.42 -6.02
N TRP A 71 1.36 -21.15 -5.43
CA TRP A 71 0.68 -19.85 -5.45
C TRP A 71 1.14 -18.87 -4.35
N SER A 72 1.92 -19.38 -3.38
CA SER A 72 2.45 -18.62 -2.24
C SER A 72 3.68 -17.81 -2.63
N ALA A 73 3.90 -16.70 -1.90
CA ALA A 73 4.98 -15.75 -2.15
C ALA A 73 6.16 -15.93 -1.16
N GLY A 74 6.68 -17.16 -1.01
CA GLY A 74 7.70 -17.50 -0.01
C GLY A 74 7.16 -17.79 1.39
N LYS A 75 8.06 -18.16 2.32
CA LYS A 75 7.72 -18.40 3.73
C LYS A 75 7.73 -17.06 4.51
N ALA A 76 6.91 -16.96 5.55
CA ALA A 76 6.89 -15.77 6.42
C ALA A 76 8.27 -15.50 7.06
N GLU A 77 8.99 -16.57 7.40
CA GLU A 77 10.35 -16.55 7.96
C GLU A 77 11.34 -15.80 7.04
N ASP A 78 11.26 -16.02 5.72
CA ASP A 78 12.16 -15.37 4.75
C ASP A 78 12.04 -13.84 4.80
N PHE A 79 10.84 -13.32 5.05
CA PHE A 79 10.61 -11.89 5.20
C PHE A 79 11.21 -11.34 6.48
N ILE A 80 11.15 -12.09 7.58
CA ILE A 80 11.75 -11.69 8.86
C ILE A 80 13.27 -11.73 8.75
N LEU A 81 13.83 -12.82 8.22
CA LEU A 81 15.27 -12.96 7.98
C LEU A 81 15.79 -11.84 7.09
N LYS A 82 15.07 -11.49 6.01
CA LYS A 82 15.44 -10.36 5.16
C LYS A 82 15.43 -9.03 5.91
N ARG A 83 14.50 -8.81 6.86
CA ARG A 83 14.49 -7.57 7.66
C ARG A 83 15.63 -7.55 8.67
N MET A 84 15.88 -8.66 9.35
CA MET A 84 16.98 -8.79 10.32
C MET A 84 18.35 -8.61 9.65
N ALA A 85 18.55 -9.20 8.46
CA ALA A 85 19.77 -9.01 7.67
C ALA A 85 19.96 -7.56 7.17
N ASN A 86 18.88 -6.75 7.15
CA ASN A 86 18.91 -5.33 6.80
C ASN A 86 18.66 -4.44 8.03
N ALA A 87 18.95 -4.89 9.26
CA ALA A 87 18.55 -4.19 10.49
C ALA A 87 19.13 -2.76 10.66
N ASP A 88 20.22 -2.43 9.96
CA ASP A 88 20.75 -1.06 9.88
C ASP A 88 19.85 -0.08 9.09
N SER A 89 18.74 -0.56 8.50
CA SER A 89 17.90 0.19 7.57
C SER A 89 16.88 1.18 8.16
N ASN A 90 16.68 1.22 9.48
CA ASN A 90 15.79 2.22 10.07
C ASN A 90 16.32 3.66 9.87
N GLY A 91 17.65 3.84 9.97
CA GLY A 91 18.30 5.09 9.55
C GLY A 91 18.15 5.33 8.05
N GLU A 92 18.29 4.28 7.24
CA GLU A 92 18.25 4.39 5.79
C GLU A 92 16.89 4.85 5.22
N VAL A 93 15.75 4.63 5.90
CA VAL A 93 14.45 5.14 5.41
C VAL A 93 14.40 6.67 5.55
N PHE A 94 14.84 7.22 6.68
CA PHE A 94 14.93 8.68 6.85
C PHE A 94 16.01 9.30 5.98
N GLU A 95 17.17 8.66 5.88
CA GLU A 95 18.22 9.12 4.95
C GLU A 95 17.73 9.09 3.50
N TRP A 96 16.93 8.07 3.13
CA TRP A 96 16.26 8.06 1.84
C TRP A 96 15.25 9.20 1.69
N VAL A 97 14.44 9.48 2.71
CA VAL A 97 13.51 10.63 2.69
C VAL A 97 14.27 11.94 2.51
N LYS A 98 15.31 12.19 3.30
CA LYS A 98 16.16 13.38 3.21
C LYS A 98 16.81 13.51 1.82
N LEU A 99 17.32 12.41 1.28
CA LEU A 99 17.92 12.37 -0.06
C LEU A 99 16.88 12.73 -1.14
N VAL A 100 15.68 12.16 -1.08
CA VAL A 100 14.62 12.47 -2.05
C VAL A 100 14.16 13.90 -1.89
N LYS A 101 14.01 14.44 -0.67
CA LYS A 101 13.70 15.85 -0.43
C LYS A 101 14.75 16.78 -1.04
N ALA A 102 16.03 16.46 -0.88
CA ALA A 102 17.12 17.26 -1.44
C ALA A 102 17.17 17.21 -2.97
N LYS A 103 16.87 16.06 -3.58
CA LYS A 103 16.89 15.88 -5.04
C LYS A 103 15.60 16.33 -5.72
N VAL A 104 14.46 16.20 -5.04
CA VAL A 104 13.12 16.47 -5.56
C VAL A 104 12.31 17.29 -4.53
N PRO A 105 12.63 18.59 -4.35
CA PRO A 105 12.03 19.41 -3.28
C PRO A 105 10.50 19.46 -3.33
N GLN A 106 9.89 19.41 -4.52
CA GLN A 106 8.42 19.40 -4.63
C GLN A 106 7.74 18.20 -3.95
N LEU A 107 8.48 17.10 -3.72
CA LEU A 107 7.95 15.93 -3.01
C LEU A 107 8.05 16.03 -1.50
N SER A 108 8.68 17.08 -0.95
CA SER A 108 8.95 17.15 0.49
C SER A 108 7.68 17.08 1.33
N GLY A 109 6.67 17.90 1.00
CA GLY A 109 5.41 17.88 1.73
C GLY A 109 4.68 16.53 1.63
N PHE A 110 4.73 15.90 0.45
CA PHE A 110 4.12 14.59 0.24
C PHE A 110 4.83 13.47 1.02
N LEU A 111 6.17 13.52 1.10
CA LEU A 111 6.94 12.56 1.89
C LEU A 111 6.66 12.72 3.39
N ASP A 112 6.56 13.96 3.89
CA ASP A 112 6.12 14.21 5.27
C ASP A 112 4.74 13.62 5.51
N PHE A 113 3.81 13.86 4.58
CA PHE A 113 2.45 13.33 4.69
C PHE A 113 2.43 11.80 4.70
N MET A 114 3.21 11.14 3.86
CA MET A 114 3.30 9.68 3.85
C MET A 114 3.92 9.13 5.14
N ALA A 115 4.99 9.78 5.61
CA ALA A 115 5.68 9.38 6.83
C ALA A 115 4.79 9.53 8.07
N LEU A 116 3.93 10.55 8.12
CA LEU A 116 3.05 10.79 9.26
C LEU A 116 1.73 10.00 9.17
N SER A 117 1.22 9.74 7.98
CA SER A 117 -0.10 9.11 7.80
C SER A 117 -0.10 7.58 7.93
N GLY A 118 1.03 6.91 7.68
CA GLY A 118 1.11 5.44 7.65
C GLY A 118 0.29 4.80 6.52
N LEU A 119 -0.17 5.58 5.54
CA LEU A 119 -0.98 5.12 4.41
C LEU A 119 -0.13 4.33 3.39
N ARG A 120 -0.75 3.41 2.63
CA ARG A 120 -0.07 2.83 1.45
C ARG A 120 0.11 3.94 0.42
N LEU A 121 1.18 3.90 -0.39
CA LEU A 121 1.46 4.90 -1.44
C LEU A 121 0.23 5.37 -2.23
N ARG A 122 -0.61 4.44 -2.72
CA ARG A 122 -1.82 4.82 -3.46
C ARG A 122 -2.90 5.48 -2.60
N GLU A 123 -3.08 5.01 -1.36
CA GLU A 123 -4.01 5.62 -0.40
C GLU A 123 -3.53 7.02 -0.02
N ALA A 124 -2.21 7.19 0.17
CA ALA A 124 -1.59 8.48 0.45
C ALA A 124 -1.77 9.47 -0.71
N VAL A 125 -1.48 9.07 -1.96
CA VAL A 125 -1.70 9.90 -3.15
C VAL A 125 -3.15 10.32 -3.29
N ASN A 126 -4.08 9.37 -3.11
CA ASN A 126 -5.51 9.65 -3.19
C ASN A 126 -5.94 10.67 -2.12
N SER A 127 -5.49 10.48 -0.88
CA SER A 127 -5.78 11.39 0.23
C SER A 127 -5.17 12.78 0.04
N TRP A 128 -3.91 12.85 -0.37
CA TRP A 128 -3.18 14.08 -0.68
C TRP A 128 -3.92 14.93 -1.71
N ASN A 129 -4.28 14.33 -2.86
CA ASN A 129 -5.00 15.05 -3.91
C ASN A 129 -6.41 15.46 -3.46
N LEU A 130 -7.10 14.60 -2.70
CA LEU A 130 -8.45 14.89 -2.20
C LEU A 130 -8.46 16.08 -1.23
N ILE A 131 -7.43 16.22 -0.38
CA ILE A 131 -7.26 17.40 0.49
C ILE A 131 -7.22 18.68 -0.36
N MET A 132 -6.40 18.69 -1.41
CA MET A 132 -6.26 19.86 -2.29
C MET A 132 -7.55 20.13 -3.09
N ASP A 133 -8.15 19.11 -3.69
CA ASP A 133 -9.40 19.22 -4.43
C ASP A 133 -10.51 19.84 -3.57
N LEU A 134 -10.65 19.39 -2.33
CA LEU A 134 -11.68 19.92 -1.44
C LEU A 134 -11.32 21.29 -0.87
N ALA A 135 -10.05 21.55 -0.57
CA ALA A 135 -9.61 22.86 -0.08
C ALA A 135 -9.81 23.96 -1.13
N GLU A 136 -9.46 23.69 -2.40
CA GLU A 136 -9.67 24.59 -3.54
C GLU A 136 -11.15 24.99 -3.70
N ASN A 137 -12.06 24.09 -3.33
CA ASN A 137 -13.51 24.31 -3.40
C ASN A 137 -14.14 24.75 -2.06
N GLY A 138 -13.35 25.04 -1.02
CA GLY A 138 -13.88 25.43 0.30
C GLY A 138 -14.65 24.33 1.03
N ARG A 139 -14.44 23.06 0.67
CA ARG A 139 -15.17 21.86 1.14
C ARG A 139 -14.31 20.91 1.96
N LEU A 140 -13.16 21.36 2.47
CA LEU A 140 -12.20 20.53 3.19
C LEU A 140 -12.82 19.87 4.44
N ASN A 141 -13.77 20.54 5.09
CA ASN A 141 -14.55 20.03 6.24
C ASN A 141 -15.38 18.77 5.91
N GLU A 142 -15.65 18.47 4.64
CA GLU A 142 -16.30 17.22 4.26
C GLU A 142 -15.40 16.00 4.49
N TYR A 143 -14.08 16.20 4.49
CA TYR A 143 -13.09 15.15 4.60
C TYR A 143 -12.23 15.23 5.86
N TYR A 144 -11.85 16.43 6.29
CA TYR A 144 -11.07 16.66 7.49
C TYR A 144 -11.96 17.23 8.61
N ASP A 145 -12.07 16.49 9.70
CA ASP A 145 -12.71 16.95 10.92
C ASP A 145 -11.67 17.68 11.78
N SER A 146 -11.83 19.00 11.94
CA SER A 146 -10.88 19.83 12.68
C SER A 146 -10.95 19.64 14.19
N GLU A 147 -12.07 19.18 14.74
CA GLU A 147 -12.20 18.93 16.18
C GLU A 147 -11.51 17.62 16.55
N LYS A 148 -11.68 16.60 15.70
CA LYS A 148 -11.02 15.29 15.87
C LYS A 148 -9.59 15.27 15.31
N GLU A 149 -9.20 16.30 14.58
CA GLU A 149 -7.96 16.38 13.80
C GLU A 149 -7.71 15.12 12.96
N ALA A 150 -8.74 14.74 12.20
CA ALA A 150 -8.81 13.46 11.54
C ALA A 150 -9.30 13.56 10.08
N LEU A 151 -8.60 12.88 9.18
CA LEU A 151 -9.08 12.60 7.82
C LEU A 151 -10.02 11.41 7.85
N GLU A 152 -11.28 11.63 7.48
CA GLU A 152 -12.37 10.65 7.57
C GLU A 152 -12.55 9.88 6.26
N HIS A 153 -11.58 9.03 5.92
CA HIS A 153 -11.56 8.19 4.70
C HIS A 153 -12.84 7.38 4.50
N TYR A 154 -13.50 6.99 5.59
CA TYR A 154 -14.76 6.25 5.57
C TYR A 154 -15.93 7.01 4.93
N LYS A 155 -15.86 8.34 4.81
CA LYS A 155 -16.83 9.15 4.04
C LYS A 155 -16.65 8.96 2.52
N PHE A 156 -15.43 8.68 2.08
CA PHE A 156 -15.06 8.48 0.67
C PHE A 156 -14.85 7.00 0.33
N LYS A 157 -15.85 6.16 0.65
CA LYS A 157 -15.77 4.68 0.59
C LYS A 157 -15.25 4.14 -0.74
N ALA A 158 -15.70 4.69 -1.86
CA ALA A 158 -15.29 4.25 -3.19
C ALA A 158 -13.77 4.36 -3.43
N MET A 159 -13.12 5.30 -2.74
CA MET A 159 -11.69 5.58 -2.87
C MET A 159 -10.84 4.78 -1.86
N PHE A 160 -11.31 4.65 -0.61
CA PHE A 160 -10.50 4.11 0.50
C PHE A 160 -10.94 2.74 1.05
N ILE A 161 -12.19 2.34 0.81
CA ILE A 161 -12.78 1.09 1.29
C ILE A 161 -13.12 0.19 0.10
N ARG A 162 -12.11 -0.54 -0.41
CA ARG A 162 -12.29 -1.51 -1.51
C ARG A 162 -11.91 -2.91 -1.04
N ARG A 163 -12.73 -3.94 -1.26
CA ARG A 163 -12.40 -5.38 -1.04
C ARG A 163 -11.50 -5.63 0.18
N SER A 164 -10.18 -5.71 -0.04
CA SER A 164 -9.13 -6.01 0.94
C SER A 164 -8.37 -4.79 1.51
N LYS A 165 -8.65 -3.57 1.04
CA LYS A 165 -8.05 -2.31 1.51
C LYS A 165 -9.15 -1.48 2.15
N LYS A 166 -9.03 -1.23 3.45
CA LYS A 166 -10.08 -0.59 4.23
C LYS A 166 -9.46 0.39 5.23
N VAL A 167 -8.95 1.51 4.75
CA VAL A 167 -8.47 2.57 5.65
C VAL A 167 -9.62 3.51 5.99
N PHE A 168 -9.85 3.74 7.28
CA PHE A 168 -11.04 4.44 7.77
C PHE A 168 -10.73 5.86 8.23
N VAL A 169 -9.64 6.03 8.98
CA VAL A 169 -9.27 7.31 9.57
C VAL A 169 -7.76 7.48 9.59
N THR A 170 -7.28 8.72 9.49
CA THR A 170 -5.89 9.09 9.76
C THR A 170 -5.89 10.36 10.60
N PHE A 171 -5.24 10.34 11.75
CA PHE A 171 -5.06 11.52 12.59
C PHE A 171 -3.86 12.33 12.09
N LEU A 172 -4.07 13.63 11.84
CA LEU A 172 -3.02 14.57 11.45
C LEU A 172 -3.33 15.96 12.01
N PRO A 173 -2.32 16.71 12.51
CA PRO A 173 -2.53 18.04 13.07
C PRO A 173 -3.12 19.02 12.07
N LYS A 174 -4.03 19.90 12.52
CA LYS A 174 -4.70 20.89 11.65
C LYS A 174 -3.71 21.74 10.86
N ARG A 175 -2.68 22.26 11.54
CA ARG A 175 -1.59 23.05 10.94
C ARG A 175 -0.92 22.35 9.75
N PHE A 176 -0.85 21.03 9.78
CA PHE A 176 -0.21 20.25 8.73
C PHE A 176 -1.13 20.12 7.52
N ILE A 177 -2.43 19.88 7.74
CA ILE A 177 -3.43 19.83 6.67
C ILE A 177 -3.55 21.18 5.96
N GLU A 178 -3.56 22.29 6.71
CA GLU A 178 -3.61 23.64 6.15
C GLU A 178 -2.39 23.94 5.26
N LYS A 179 -1.20 23.45 5.63
CA LYS A 179 0.00 23.57 4.80
C LYS A 179 -0.12 22.78 3.49
N ILE A 180 -0.79 21.63 3.50
CA ILE A 180 -0.96 20.78 2.31
C ILE A 180 -1.99 21.35 1.35
N ALA A 181 -3.02 22.03 1.86
CA ALA A 181 -4.16 22.52 1.08
C ALA A 181 -3.77 23.37 -0.14
N GLY A 182 -2.62 24.04 -0.13
CA GLY A 182 -2.11 24.86 -1.24
C GLY A 182 -1.01 24.23 -2.10
N GLY A 183 -0.75 22.92 -1.99
CA GLY A 183 0.35 22.26 -2.70
C GLY A 183 0.00 21.72 -4.11
N GLU A 184 0.95 20.96 -4.69
CA GLU A 184 0.81 20.31 -6.00
C GLU A 184 0.20 18.89 -5.90
N LYS A 185 -0.71 18.54 -6.82
CA LYS A 185 -1.32 17.21 -6.93
C LYS A 185 -0.37 16.24 -7.64
N PHE A 186 -0.33 14.98 -7.19
CA PHE A 186 0.55 13.96 -7.78
C PHE A 186 -0.20 12.71 -8.21
N THR A 187 0.34 12.01 -9.20
CA THR A 187 -0.04 10.63 -9.51
C THR A 187 1.02 9.67 -9.00
N VAL A 188 0.61 8.43 -8.69
CA VAL A 188 1.57 7.35 -8.35
C VAL A 188 2.62 7.17 -9.45
N TYR A 189 2.25 7.41 -10.71
CA TYR A 189 3.17 7.33 -11.85
C TYR A 189 4.23 8.43 -11.80
N GLN A 190 3.84 9.69 -11.61
CA GLN A 190 4.78 10.81 -11.46
C GLN A 190 5.77 10.58 -10.31
N LEU A 191 5.28 10.17 -9.14
CA LEU A 191 6.14 9.87 -7.98
C LEU A 191 7.18 8.79 -8.29
N ASN A 192 6.77 7.72 -8.99
CA ASN A 192 7.70 6.67 -9.40
C ASN A 192 8.68 7.13 -10.47
N ASN A 193 8.25 7.98 -11.42
CA ASN A 193 9.14 8.52 -12.45
C ASN A 193 10.20 9.42 -11.83
N TYR A 194 9.81 10.37 -10.98
CA TYR A 194 10.77 11.22 -10.28
C TYR A 194 11.81 10.38 -9.55
N VAL A 195 11.38 9.51 -8.63
CA VAL A 195 12.32 8.74 -7.82
C VAL A 195 13.16 7.77 -8.67
N ARG A 196 12.53 6.95 -9.51
CA ARG A 196 13.22 5.82 -10.16
C ARG A 196 13.85 6.15 -11.50
N ARG A 197 13.22 7.02 -12.29
CA ARG A 197 13.65 7.31 -13.67
C ARG A 197 14.58 8.50 -13.69
N ASP A 198 14.13 9.61 -13.11
CA ASP A 198 14.80 10.89 -13.25
C ASP A 198 16.03 10.95 -12.35
N TYR A 199 15.90 10.47 -11.10
CA TYR A 199 16.98 10.48 -10.12
C TYR A 199 17.61 9.10 -9.86
N LYS A 200 17.15 8.04 -10.55
CA LYS A 200 17.67 6.66 -10.46
C LYS A 200 17.77 6.11 -9.02
N LEU A 201 16.91 6.59 -8.13
CA LEU A 201 16.84 6.13 -6.74
C LEU A 201 15.97 4.89 -6.63
N LYS A 202 16.32 4.01 -5.69
CA LYS A 202 15.47 2.87 -5.32
C LYS A 202 14.19 3.40 -4.67
N SER A 203 13.03 2.91 -5.10
CA SER A 203 11.75 3.26 -4.48
C SER A 203 11.62 2.60 -3.11
N ARG A 204 11.42 3.41 -2.06
CA ARG A 204 11.20 2.95 -0.68
C ARG A 204 9.86 3.38 -0.07
N PHE A 205 8.89 3.81 -0.89
CA PHE A 205 7.57 4.20 -0.41
C PHE A 205 6.84 3.11 0.41
N SER A 206 7.10 1.82 0.12
CA SER A 206 6.58 0.71 0.93
C SER A 206 7.16 0.68 2.34
N ASP A 207 8.44 1.03 2.45
CA ASP A 207 9.24 0.91 3.66
C ASP A 207 8.83 1.98 4.66
N MET A 208 8.38 3.16 4.20
CA MET A 208 7.83 4.22 5.06
C MET A 208 6.64 3.74 5.89
N ARG A 209 5.75 2.94 5.28
CA ARG A 209 4.59 2.38 5.98
C ARG A 209 4.97 1.27 6.96
N GLU A 210 5.97 0.46 6.59
CA GLU A 210 6.53 -0.56 7.49
C GLU A 210 7.20 0.10 8.69
N PHE A 211 8.03 1.11 8.44
CA PHE A 211 8.66 1.94 9.45
C PHE A 211 7.61 2.55 10.38
N TRP A 212 6.57 3.20 9.85
CA TRP A 212 5.50 3.78 10.68
C TRP A 212 4.87 2.73 11.58
N ALA A 213 4.53 1.54 11.06
CA ALA A 213 3.94 0.46 11.86
C ALA A 213 4.88 0.02 12.99
N THR A 214 6.15 -0.24 12.68
CA THR A 214 7.15 -0.68 13.66
C THR A 214 7.46 0.43 14.67
N PHE A 215 7.55 1.69 14.25
CA PHE A 215 7.85 2.80 15.14
C PHE A 215 6.71 3.09 16.11
N MET A 216 5.48 3.00 15.62
CA MET A 216 4.30 3.29 16.42
C MET A 216 4.01 2.23 17.49
N THR A 217 4.69 1.06 17.49
CA THR A 217 4.53 0.07 18.58
C THR A 217 4.96 0.60 19.95
N LYS A 218 5.74 1.68 20.00
CA LYS A 218 6.08 2.39 21.24
C LYS A 218 4.86 3.05 21.90
N TRP A 219 3.84 3.38 21.09
CA TRP A 219 2.70 4.20 21.49
C TRP A 219 1.36 3.48 21.32
N LEU A 220 1.28 2.54 20.37
CA LEU A 220 0.06 1.89 19.92
C LEU A 220 0.19 0.37 20.02
N SER A 221 -0.93 -0.27 20.33
CA SER A 221 -1.08 -1.71 20.19
C SER A 221 -1.11 -2.12 18.71
N GLN A 222 -0.83 -3.41 18.46
CA GLN A 222 -0.93 -3.98 17.12
C GLN A 222 -2.32 -3.77 16.50
N SER A 223 -3.39 -3.95 17.29
CA SER A 223 -4.78 -3.77 16.83
C SER A 223 -5.06 -2.35 16.36
N GLU A 224 -4.52 -1.34 17.06
CA GLU A 224 -4.65 0.07 16.68
C GLU A 224 -3.85 0.41 15.43
N ILE A 225 -2.62 -0.11 15.32
CA ILE A 225 -1.79 0.03 14.11
C ILE A 225 -2.52 -0.61 12.93
N ASP A 226 -3.03 -1.82 13.10
CA ASP A 226 -3.78 -2.54 12.07
C ASP A 226 -5.05 -1.77 11.69
N PHE A 227 -5.76 -1.17 12.64
CA PHE A 227 -6.91 -0.30 12.37
C PHE A 227 -6.54 0.93 11.53
N LEU A 228 -5.56 1.72 11.98
CA LEU A 228 -5.13 2.96 11.32
C LEU A 228 -4.53 2.69 9.93
N GLN A 229 -3.87 1.55 9.77
CA GLN A 229 -3.35 1.09 8.48
C GLN A 229 -4.41 0.35 7.63
N GLY A 230 -5.62 0.10 8.14
CA GLY A 230 -6.68 -0.57 7.40
C GLY A 230 -6.43 -2.05 7.10
N ARG A 231 -5.85 -2.79 8.06
CA ARG A 231 -5.55 -4.23 8.08
C ARG A 231 -6.60 -5.05 8.85
N ILE A 232 -7.87 -4.66 8.77
CA ILE A 232 -8.98 -5.25 9.57
C ILE A 232 -9.34 -6.69 9.17
N SER A 233 -9.14 -7.08 7.91
CA SER A 233 -9.72 -8.34 7.38
C SER A 233 -9.07 -9.62 7.89
N GLY A 234 -7.89 -9.55 8.52
CA GLY A 234 -7.08 -10.72 8.88
C GLY A 234 -7.39 -11.33 10.25
N SER A 235 -7.98 -10.59 11.18
CA SER A 235 -8.19 -11.03 12.56
C SER A 235 -9.67 -11.06 12.93
N VAL A 236 -10.10 -12.14 13.60
CA VAL A 236 -11.47 -12.26 14.16
C VAL A 236 -11.72 -11.14 15.16
N PHE A 237 -10.71 -10.83 15.99
CA PHE A 237 -10.76 -9.71 16.94
C PHE A 237 -11.07 -8.39 16.24
N MET A 238 -10.30 -8.06 15.19
CA MET A 238 -10.49 -6.83 14.42
C MET A 238 -11.85 -6.74 13.75
N ARG A 239 -12.45 -7.87 13.37
CA ARG A 239 -13.74 -7.89 12.67
C ARG A 239 -14.93 -7.76 13.62
N ASN A 240 -14.86 -8.38 14.78
CA ASN A 240 -16.03 -8.62 15.62
C ASN A 240 -16.00 -7.86 16.96
N TYR A 241 -14.82 -7.45 17.44
CA TYR A 241 -14.64 -6.96 18.81
C TYR A 241 -13.94 -5.61 18.91
N PHE A 242 -13.01 -5.30 18.00
CA PHE A 242 -12.29 -4.03 18.05
C PHE A 242 -13.25 -2.87 17.77
N ASN A 243 -13.49 -2.05 18.80
CA ASN A 243 -14.32 -0.85 18.71
C ASN A 243 -13.47 0.40 19.00
N PRO A 244 -13.07 1.16 17.97
CA PRO A 244 -12.24 2.36 18.16
C PRO A 244 -12.96 3.46 18.94
N ALA A 245 -14.30 3.46 19.00
CA ALA A 245 -15.05 4.47 19.76
C ALA A 245 -14.90 4.32 21.28
N LEU A 246 -14.44 3.16 21.77
CA LEU A 246 -14.17 2.93 23.19
C LEU A 246 -12.75 3.37 23.61
N ILE A 247 -11.93 3.83 22.66
CA ILE A 247 -10.54 4.22 22.91
C ILE A 247 -10.46 5.76 22.85
N SER A 248 -10.59 6.39 24.01
CA SER A 248 -10.64 7.85 24.12
C SER A 248 -9.28 8.53 23.90
N ASP A 249 -8.17 7.84 24.15
CA ASP A 249 -6.81 8.40 24.14
C ASP A 249 -6.01 8.09 22.85
N LEU A 250 -6.66 7.48 21.85
CA LEU A 250 -6.00 6.99 20.64
C LEU A 250 -5.33 8.13 19.87
N LYS A 251 -6.02 9.27 19.74
CA LYS A 251 -5.52 10.45 19.02
C LYS A 251 -4.25 10.98 19.68
N GLU A 252 -4.27 11.12 21.00
CA GLU A 252 -3.18 11.66 21.81
C GLU A 252 -1.93 10.78 21.68
N ARG A 253 -2.09 9.45 21.77
CA ARG A 253 -0.96 8.52 21.58
C ARG A 253 -0.44 8.53 20.15
N VAL A 254 -1.32 8.64 19.15
CA VAL A 254 -0.89 8.83 17.76
C VAL A 254 -0.04 10.08 17.63
N PHE A 255 -0.49 11.22 18.16
CA PHE A 255 0.24 12.48 18.06
C PHE A 255 1.59 12.51 18.77
N LYS A 256 1.74 11.80 19.91
CA LYS A 256 3.05 11.59 20.53
C LYS A 256 4.02 10.89 19.57
N GLY A 257 3.56 9.82 18.93
CA GLY A 257 4.35 9.12 17.91
C GLY A 257 4.65 9.97 16.68
N LEU A 258 3.66 10.73 16.18
CA LEU A 258 3.85 11.61 15.03
C LEU A 258 4.88 12.72 15.32
N ALA A 259 4.90 13.29 16.51
CA ALA A 259 5.87 14.30 16.90
C ALA A 259 7.31 13.76 16.87
N GLU A 260 7.53 12.52 17.33
CA GLU A 260 8.86 11.89 17.23
C GLU A 260 9.24 11.49 15.79
N ILE A 261 8.28 11.11 14.94
CA ILE A 261 8.57 10.87 13.52
C ILE A 261 8.95 12.18 12.86
N GLN A 262 8.20 13.25 13.16
CA GLN A 262 8.41 14.57 12.58
C GLN A 262 9.80 15.14 12.90
N SER A 263 10.34 14.89 14.10
CA SER A 263 11.69 15.35 14.47
C SER A 263 12.83 14.62 13.74
N LYS A 264 12.52 13.53 13.03
CA LYS A 264 13.49 12.73 12.25
C LYS A 264 13.45 12.99 10.74
N LEU A 265 12.43 13.71 10.27
CA LEU A 265 12.17 14.02 8.85
C LEU A 265 12.91 15.26 8.37
#